data_AF-A0A3A4ZNZ7-F1
#
_entry.id   AF-A0A3A4ZNZ7-F1
#
_cell.length_a   1.000
_cell.length_b   1.000
_cell.length_c   1.000
_cell.angle_alpha   90.00
_cell.angle_beta   90.00
_cell.angle_gamma   90.00
#
_symmetry.space_group_name_H-M   'P 1'
#
loop_
_entity.id
_entity.type
_entity.pdbx_description
1 polymer ?
#
loop_
_entity_poly.entity_id
_entity_poly.type
_entity_poly.pdbx_seq_one_letter_code
_entity_poly.pdbx_strand_id
1 'polypeptide(L)'
;MGESKMRKGKVFGVALDASDDPFSLQLKQAAMDAREQGIEGLHADPYDALSEELTRGLGFEPAGRFPVPSWLGPLPMVSDRERITAAAMERFVEEGGVLNLIDDLRAFVLKRIVPAAPVMLGIDHVATAGVVSALSEQLGAENLTIIVLDRHFDALPLSMRIAAFPGGRRAAPPLSGIGSSTDALCCGNFWAHLIERRVVDPSHLVFLGVADYPAEGTPPEWAAFRRGYLSFEEQGCRFFPLTAFREGYEEKLRDFLVAAVTTPYVYVSLDLDVGAYKAVRAARYMDGPGVDTGQLLSVARIIGEAGRECGFSLAGLDVVEFNMHFLGLQVGSGDKDQTAEIAVEFVKTLVRGIGE
;
A
#
# COMPACT_ATOMS: atom_id res chain seq x y z
N MET A 1 -20.86 13.17 -25.02
CA MET A 1 -19.58 13.22 -24.30
C MET A 1 -19.91 13.35 -22.83
N GLY A 2 -19.84 12.26 -22.08
CA GLY A 2 -20.01 12.29 -20.63
C GLY A 2 -18.84 13.01 -19.98
N GLU A 3 -19.07 13.72 -18.88
CA GLU A 3 -18.01 14.25 -18.04
C GLU A 3 -17.17 13.09 -17.48
N SER A 4 -15.84 13.21 -17.53
CA SER A 4 -14.94 12.19 -17.01
C SER A 4 -15.15 12.00 -15.51
N LYS A 5 -15.44 10.77 -15.08
CA LYS A 5 -15.64 10.39 -13.67
C LYS A 5 -14.33 10.35 -12.85
N MET A 6 -13.20 10.74 -13.45
CA MET A 6 -11.94 10.96 -12.75
C MET A 6 -11.47 12.38 -13.03
N ARG A 7 -11.09 13.13 -11.98
CA ARG A 7 -10.36 14.40 -12.18
C ARG A 7 -9.01 14.10 -12.81
N LYS A 8 -8.46 15.03 -13.59
CA LYS A 8 -7.10 14.87 -14.15
C LYS A 8 -6.13 14.49 -13.03
N GLY A 9 -5.42 13.37 -13.19
CA GLY A 9 -4.53 12.82 -12.18
C GLY A 9 -3.17 13.52 -12.15
N LYS A 10 -2.55 13.58 -10.97
CA LYS A 10 -1.18 14.04 -10.75
C LYS A 10 -0.34 12.92 -10.13
N VAL A 11 0.71 12.51 -10.82
CA VAL A 11 1.62 11.45 -10.37
C VAL A 11 2.70 12.06 -9.48
N PHE A 12 2.93 11.49 -8.30
CA PHE A 12 4.04 11.88 -7.42
C PHE A 12 4.63 10.68 -6.68
N GLY A 13 5.89 10.79 -6.26
CA GLY A 13 6.61 9.75 -5.54
C GLY A 13 6.72 9.97 -4.04
N VAL A 14 6.64 8.90 -3.25
CA VAL A 14 6.96 8.90 -1.81
C VAL A 14 7.90 7.74 -1.49
N ALA A 15 9.20 8.03 -1.43
CA ALA A 15 10.23 7.03 -1.18
C ALA A 15 10.49 6.78 0.33
N LEU A 16 9.42 6.69 1.14
CA LEU A 16 9.52 6.39 2.56
C LEU A 16 9.70 4.88 2.77
N ASP A 17 10.76 4.51 3.48
CA ASP A 17 11.09 3.16 3.91
C ASP A 17 11.73 3.22 5.30
N ALA A 18 10.90 3.28 6.33
CA ALA A 18 11.33 3.35 7.73
C ALA A 18 11.46 1.96 8.38
N SER A 19 11.63 0.90 7.58
CA SER A 19 11.70 -0.47 8.09
C SER A 19 12.92 -0.70 8.97
N ASP A 20 12.68 -1.28 10.15
CA ASP A 20 13.68 -1.78 11.10
C ASP A 20 14.04 -3.26 10.84
N ASP A 21 13.45 -3.89 9.83
CA ASP A 21 13.69 -5.29 9.50
C ASP A 21 15.17 -5.53 9.13
N PRO A 22 15.85 -6.52 9.76
CA PRO A 22 17.25 -6.78 9.51
C PRO A 22 17.59 -7.10 8.05
N PHE A 23 16.68 -7.71 7.30
CA PHE A 23 16.90 -8.01 5.88
C PHE A 23 16.80 -6.75 5.03
N SER A 24 15.81 -5.89 5.27
CA SER A 24 15.72 -4.56 4.64
C SER A 24 16.98 -3.72 4.90
N LEU A 25 17.44 -3.66 6.16
CA LEU A 25 18.65 -2.92 6.51
C LEU A 25 19.91 -3.46 5.83
N GLN A 26 20.03 -4.79 5.67
CA GLN A 26 21.13 -5.40 4.92
C GLN A 26 21.10 -5.02 3.44
N LEU A 27 19.93 -4.98 2.81
CA LEU A 27 19.79 -4.53 1.42
C LEU A 27 20.20 -3.06 1.25
N LYS A 28 19.81 -2.20 2.18
CA LYS A 28 20.24 -0.79 2.21
C LYS A 28 21.77 -0.66 2.33
N GLN A 29 22.38 -1.45 3.22
CA GLN A 29 23.84 -1.47 3.39
C GLN A 29 24.56 -1.97 2.13
N ALA A 30 24.08 -3.05 1.54
CA ALA A 30 24.63 -3.59 0.29
C ALA A 30 24.51 -2.58 -0.87
N ALA A 31 23.40 -1.84 -0.95
CA ALA A 31 23.23 -0.77 -1.94
C ALA A 31 24.22 0.38 -1.75
N MET A 32 24.53 0.76 -0.51
CA MET A 32 25.58 1.76 -0.22
C MET A 32 26.97 1.25 -0.64
N ASP A 33 27.30 0.00 -0.31
CA ASP A 33 28.59 -0.62 -0.67
C ASP A 33 28.76 -0.70 -2.20
N ALA A 34 27.70 -1.06 -2.92
CA ALA A 34 27.68 -1.09 -4.39
C ALA A 34 27.94 0.32 -4.97
N ARG A 35 27.31 1.36 -4.42
CA ARG A 35 27.52 2.76 -4.85
C ARG A 35 28.95 3.24 -4.60
N GLU A 36 29.56 2.89 -3.47
CA GLU A 36 30.96 3.20 -3.19
C GLU A 36 31.91 2.56 -4.23
N GLN A 37 31.52 1.42 -4.78
CA GLN A 37 32.26 0.70 -5.83
C GLN A 37 31.93 1.20 -7.25
N GLY A 38 31.07 2.22 -7.39
CA GLY A 38 30.63 2.74 -8.69
C GLY A 38 29.67 1.81 -9.45
N ILE A 39 29.03 0.86 -8.76
CA ILE A 39 28.00 -0.01 -9.34
C ILE A 39 26.66 0.75 -9.32
N GLU A 40 26.17 1.07 -10.51
CA GLU A 40 24.88 1.74 -10.73
C GLU A 40 23.91 0.80 -11.47
N GLY A 41 22.63 1.18 -11.57
CA GLY A 41 21.65 0.48 -12.39
C GLY A 41 20.29 0.22 -11.73
N LEU A 42 20.12 0.55 -10.45
CA LEU A 42 18.83 0.48 -9.77
C LEU A 42 18.07 1.81 -9.90
N HIS A 43 16.76 1.74 -10.10
CA HIS A 43 15.88 2.90 -9.97
C HIS A 43 15.92 3.41 -8.52
N ALA A 44 16.06 4.73 -8.33
CA ALA A 44 16.17 5.32 -6.99
C ALA A 44 14.87 5.15 -6.18
N ASP A 45 13.73 5.24 -6.86
CA ASP A 45 12.38 5.13 -6.28
C ASP A 45 11.33 4.73 -7.32
N PRO A 46 10.09 4.38 -6.90
CA PRO A 46 9.02 4.00 -7.81
C PRO A 46 8.62 5.09 -8.81
N TYR A 47 8.80 6.36 -8.45
CA TYR A 47 8.48 7.48 -9.34
C TYR A 47 9.41 7.51 -10.56
N ASP A 48 10.71 7.29 -10.38
CA ASP A 48 11.64 7.13 -11.51
C ASP A 48 11.28 5.94 -12.40
N ALA A 49 10.81 4.85 -11.79
CA ALA A 49 10.53 3.62 -12.52
C ALA A 49 9.23 3.71 -13.35
N LEU A 50 8.17 4.36 -12.86
CA LEU A 50 6.83 4.26 -13.46
C LEU A 50 6.22 5.58 -13.97
N SER A 51 6.67 6.75 -13.49
CA SER A 51 5.95 8.01 -13.75
C SER A 51 5.87 8.37 -15.23
N GLU A 52 6.92 8.09 -16.01
CA GLU A 52 6.97 8.32 -17.45
C GLU A 52 5.86 7.57 -18.18
N GLU A 53 5.65 6.30 -17.84
CA GLU A 53 4.65 5.48 -18.52
C GLU A 53 3.23 5.88 -18.14
N LEU A 54 2.99 6.25 -16.88
CA LEU A 54 1.69 6.76 -16.43
C LEU A 54 1.35 8.12 -17.05
N THR A 55 2.32 9.03 -17.13
CA THR A 55 2.11 10.37 -17.71
C THR A 55 1.86 10.29 -19.22
N ARG A 56 2.64 9.50 -19.97
CA ARG A 56 2.43 9.32 -21.42
C ARG A 56 1.19 8.47 -21.74
N GLY A 57 0.97 7.41 -20.98
CA GLY A 57 -0.07 6.42 -21.26
C GLY A 57 -1.47 6.87 -20.85
N LEU A 58 -1.60 7.68 -19.80
CA LEU A 58 -2.89 8.12 -19.23
C LEU A 58 -3.06 9.64 -19.22
N GLY A 59 -2.06 10.41 -19.67
CA GLY A 59 -2.14 11.88 -19.70
C GLY A 59 -2.12 12.53 -18.31
N PHE A 60 -1.66 11.80 -17.29
CA PHE A 60 -1.46 12.37 -15.96
C PHE A 60 -0.35 13.42 -15.95
N GLU A 61 -0.46 14.38 -15.04
CA GLU A 61 0.55 15.42 -14.85
C GLU A 61 1.63 14.95 -13.88
N PRO A 62 2.92 15.14 -14.19
CA PRO A 62 3.98 14.89 -13.21
C PRO A 62 3.94 15.97 -12.12
N ALA A 63 4.03 15.55 -10.85
CA ALA A 63 4.10 16.43 -9.69
C ALA A 63 5.38 16.24 -8.85
N GLY A 64 6.33 15.43 -9.32
CA GLY A 64 7.62 15.23 -8.69
C GLY A 64 7.56 14.34 -7.46
N ARG A 65 8.38 14.63 -6.45
CA ARG A 65 8.55 13.80 -5.26
C ARG A 65 8.22 14.55 -4.00
N PHE A 66 7.60 13.85 -3.05
CA PHE A 66 7.60 14.26 -1.66
C PHE A 66 9.02 14.12 -1.09
N PRO A 67 9.56 15.14 -0.42
CA PRO A 67 10.91 15.06 0.15
C PRO A 67 10.96 14.10 1.33
N VAL A 68 11.73 13.02 1.19
CA VAL A 68 12.04 12.07 2.27
C VAL A 68 13.56 12.13 2.52
N PRO A 69 14.02 12.21 3.78
CA PRO A 69 15.44 12.09 4.10
C PRO A 69 16.04 10.81 3.52
N SER A 70 17.21 10.87 2.90
CA SER A 70 17.79 9.74 2.16
C SER A 70 17.99 8.48 3.01
N TRP A 71 18.33 8.61 4.29
CA TRP A 71 18.47 7.49 5.20
C TRP A 71 17.16 6.73 5.47
N LEU A 72 16.01 7.37 5.24
CA LEU A 72 14.67 6.78 5.27
C LEU A 72 14.21 6.29 3.89
N GLY A 73 15.07 6.32 2.87
CA GLY A 73 14.79 5.76 1.56
C GLY A 73 15.26 4.32 1.40
N PRO A 74 14.87 3.66 0.29
CA PRO A 74 15.31 2.30 -0.02
C PRO A 74 16.78 2.26 -0.44
N LEU A 75 17.27 3.35 -1.04
CA LEU A 75 18.63 3.46 -1.57
C LEU A 75 19.30 4.70 -0.94
N PRO A 76 19.69 4.60 0.35
CA PRO A 76 20.27 5.72 1.09
C PRO A 76 21.61 6.20 0.53
N MET A 77 22.03 7.41 0.92
CA MET A 77 23.36 7.91 0.55
C MET A 77 24.42 7.22 1.40
N VAL A 78 25.64 7.09 0.88
CA VAL A 78 26.77 6.53 1.63
C VAL A 78 27.01 7.27 2.95
N SER A 79 26.78 8.59 2.98
CA SER A 79 26.88 9.42 4.19
C SER A 79 25.87 9.07 5.28
N ASP A 80 24.83 8.29 4.96
CA ASP A 80 23.79 7.90 5.91
C ASP A 80 24.13 6.61 6.68
N ARG A 81 25.27 5.97 6.39
CA ARG A 81 25.62 4.63 6.89
C ARG A 81 25.41 4.43 8.39
N GLU A 82 25.78 5.42 9.20
CA GLU A 82 25.62 5.36 10.67
C GLU A 82 24.16 5.34 11.13
N ARG A 83 23.22 5.80 10.29
CA ARG A 83 21.78 5.82 10.55
C ARG A 83 21.07 4.55 10.08
N ILE A 84 21.70 3.70 9.28
CA ILE A 84 21.09 2.47 8.74
C ILE A 84 21.25 1.34 9.76
N THR A 85 20.55 1.47 10.89
CA THR A 85 20.53 0.50 11.99
C THR A 85 19.10 0.35 12.53
N ALA A 86 18.75 -0.82 13.07
CA ALA A 86 17.43 -1.07 13.66
C ALA A 86 17.13 -0.04 14.77
N ALA A 87 18.07 0.18 15.69
CA ALA A 87 17.92 1.13 16.79
C ALA A 87 17.66 2.58 16.33
N ALA A 88 18.16 2.98 15.16
CA ALA A 88 17.89 4.32 14.61
C ALA A 88 16.47 4.39 13.99
N MET A 89 16.03 3.34 13.30
CA MET A 89 14.68 3.25 12.72
C MET A 89 13.62 3.15 13.81
N GLU A 90 13.82 2.27 14.79
CA GLU A 90 12.96 2.11 15.96
C GLU A 90 12.79 3.44 16.70
N ARG A 91 13.90 4.12 17.02
CA ARG A 91 13.85 5.43 17.68
C ARG A 91 13.07 6.46 16.86
N PHE A 92 13.28 6.49 15.54
CA PHE A 92 12.54 7.39 14.66
C PHE A 92 11.03 7.14 14.71
N VAL A 93 10.62 5.88 14.70
CA VAL A 93 9.20 5.49 14.83
C VAL A 93 8.66 5.86 16.22
N GLU A 94 9.38 5.49 17.29
CA GLU A 94 8.99 5.74 18.68
C GLU A 94 8.88 7.25 19.02
N GLU A 95 9.75 8.08 18.43
CA GLU A 95 9.73 9.54 18.60
C GLU A 95 8.67 10.24 17.71
N GLY A 96 7.81 9.47 17.02
CA GLY A 96 6.73 10.00 16.19
C GLY A 96 7.17 10.50 14.81
N GLY A 97 8.36 10.11 14.36
CA GLY A 97 8.93 10.52 13.08
C GLY A 97 8.05 10.16 11.87
N VAL A 98 7.44 8.96 11.88
CA VAL A 98 6.49 8.55 10.83
C VAL A 98 5.27 9.46 10.82
N LEU A 99 4.67 9.70 11.99
CA LEU A 99 3.50 10.59 12.11
C LEU A 99 3.79 12.00 11.57
N ASN A 100 4.95 12.58 11.92
CA ASN A 100 5.36 13.88 11.43
C ASN A 100 5.49 13.90 9.89
N LEU A 101 6.10 12.86 9.30
CA LEU A 101 6.20 12.75 7.83
C LEU A 101 4.83 12.60 7.17
N ILE A 102 3.90 11.88 7.78
CA ILE A 102 2.53 11.72 7.28
C ILE A 102 1.78 13.06 7.30
N ASP A 103 1.94 13.85 8.36
CA ASP A 103 1.34 15.18 8.44
C ASP A 103 1.95 16.14 7.39
N ASP A 104 3.26 16.06 7.15
CA ASP A 104 3.93 16.81 6.08
C ASP A 104 3.47 16.37 4.68
N LEU A 105 3.29 15.06 4.47
CA LEU A 105 2.77 14.50 3.22
C LEU A 105 1.34 14.95 2.96
N ARG A 106 0.48 14.94 3.99
CA ARG A 106 -0.87 15.51 3.93
C ARG A 106 -0.84 16.96 3.45
N ALA A 107 0.01 17.79 4.08
CA ALA A 107 0.16 19.19 3.69
C ALA A 107 0.69 19.36 2.25
N PHE A 108 1.60 18.48 1.83
CA PHE A 108 2.10 18.45 0.45
C PHE A 108 0.98 18.15 -0.55
N VAL A 109 0.15 17.14 -0.30
CA VAL A 109 -0.97 16.75 -1.17
C VAL A 109 -1.99 17.89 -1.29
N LEU A 110 -2.39 18.49 -0.17
CA LEU A 110 -3.32 19.64 -0.14
C LEU A 110 -2.78 20.83 -0.95
N LYS A 111 -1.47 21.10 -0.89
CA LYS A 111 -0.85 22.27 -1.52
C LYS A 111 -0.48 22.08 -2.99
N ARG A 112 -0.08 20.87 -3.39
CA ARG A 112 0.58 20.62 -4.69
C ARG A 112 -0.25 19.77 -5.64
N ILE A 113 -1.07 18.88 -5.09
CA ILE A 113 -1.77 17.86 -5.85
C ILE A 113 -3.22 18.30 -6.07
N VAL A 114 -3.95 18.48 -4.97
CA VAL A 114 -5.34 18.97 -4.95
C VAL A 114 -5.47 20.30 -5.72
N PRO A 115 -6.53 20.49 -6.53
CA PRO A 115 -7.75 19.66 -6.67
C PRO A 115 -7.67 18.49 -7.65
N ALA A 116 -6.50 18.23 -8.26
CA ALA A 116 -6.28 17.04 -9.09
C ALA A 116 -6.35 15.75 -8.26
N ALA A 117 -6.61 14.62 -8.91
CA ALA A 117 -6.60 13.32 -8.24
C ALA A 117 -5.15 12.89 -7.93
N PRO A 118 -4.77 12.61 -6.67
CA PRO A 118 -3.46 12.06 -6.35
C PRO A 118 -3.28 10.68 -6.99
N VAL A 119 -2.12 10.47 -7.61
CA VAL A 119 -1.63 9.17 -8.08
C VAL A 119 -0.25 8.97 -7.45
N MET A 120 -0.22 8.33 -6.28
CA MET A 120 1.01 8.15 -5.52
C MET A 120 1.74 6.87 -5.94
N LEU A 121 3.06 6.97 -6.11
CA LEU A 121 3.97 5.83 -6.25
C LEU A 121 4.82 5.77 -4.98
N GLY A 122 4.48 4.86 -4.07
CA GLY A 122 5.04 4.81 -2.71
C GLY A 122 5.89 3.58 -2.46
N ILE A 123 6.62 3.57 -1.35
CA ILE A 123 7.37 2.39 -0.89
C ILE A 123 6.68 1.79 0.32
N ASP A 124 6.58 2.51 1.43
CA ASP A 124 5.88 2.02 2.62
C ASP A 124 4.39 2.40 2.57
N HIS A 125 3.50 1.43 2.81
CA HIS A 125 2.03 1.61 2.74
C HIS A 125 1.52 2.67 3.73
N VAL A 126 2.25 2.95 4.81
CA VAL A 126 1.90 4.03 5.74
C VAL A 126 1.79 5.40 5.04
N ALA A 127 2.49 5.61 3.92
CA ALA A 127 2.41 6.85 3.14
C ALA A 127 0.97 7.16 2.67
N THR A 128 0.15 6.14 2.45
CA THR A 128 -1.26 6.27 2.09
C THR A 128 -2.03 7.09 3.13
N ALA A 129 -1.65 7.01 4.41
CA ALA A 129 -2.26 7.81 5.47
C ALA A 129 -2.22 9.31 5.20
N GLY A 130 -1.13 9.82 4.60
CA GLY A 130 -1.00 11.25 4.27
C GLY A 130 -1.94 11.67 3.14
N VAL A 131 -2.04 10.83 2.11
CA VAL A 131 -2.92 11.07 0.95
C VAL A 131 -4.39 10.99 1.34
N VAL A 132 -4.78 9.93 2.05
CA VAL A 132 -6.16 9.73 2.53
C VAL A 132 -6.57 10.83 3.50
N SER A 133 -5.66 11.27 4.39
CA SER A 133 -5.95 12.40 5.28
C SER A 133 -6.24 13.69 4.51
N ALA A 134 -5.47 13.98 3.45
CA ALA A 134 -5.69 15.16 2.62
C ALA A 134 -7.02 15.09 1.84
N LEU A 135 -7.35 13.91 1.29
CA LEU A 135 -8.60 13.70 0.57
C LEU A 135 -9.81 13.75 1.50
N SER A 136 -9.72 13.17 2.68
CA SER A 136 -10.77 13.24 3.69
C SER A 136 -11.03 14.68 4.16
N GLU A 137 -9.98 15.48 4.35
CA GLU A 137 -10.11 16.91 4.68
C GLU A 137 -10.80 17.70 3.55
N GLN A 138 -10.56 17.33 2.28
CA GLN A 138 -11.15 18.00 1.13
C GLN A 138 -12.59 17.56 0.82
N LEU A 139 -12.86 16.26 0.92
CA LEU A 139 -14.08 15.61 0.42
C LEU A 139 -15.06 15.26 1.55
N GLY A 140 -14.59 15.16 2.79
CA GLY A 140 -15.31 14.60 3.93
C GLY A 140 -15.15 13.07 4.00
N ALA A 141 -14.86 12.54 5.20
CA ALA A 141 -14.71 11.10 5.44
C ALA A 141 -16.01 10.33 5.11
N GLU A 142 -17.16 10.98 5.26
CA GLU A 142 -18.48 10.45 4.96
C GLU A 142 -18.75 10.33 3.45
N ASN A 143 -17.93 10.97 2.61
CA ASN A 143 -18.10 10.97 1.16
C ASN A 143 -17.01 10.17 0.43
N LEU A 144 -16.11 9.50 1.15
CA LEU A 144 -14.94 8.83 0.60
C LEU A 144 -14.87 7.36 1.04
N THR A 145 -15.00 6.44 0.09
CA THR A 145 -14.70 5.02 0.26
C THR A 145 -13.26 4.73 -0.14
N ILE A 146 -12.57 3.92 0.67
CA ILE A 146 -11.23 3.45 0.37
C ILE A 146 -11.30 1.95 0.06
N ILE A 147 -10.89 1.57 -1.14
CA ILE A 147 -10.71 0.19 -1.55
C ILE A 147 -9.22 -0.14 -1.44
N VAL A 148 -8.88 -1.06 -0.55
CA VAL A 148 -7.51 -1.47 -0.25
C VAL A 148 -7.30 -2.86 -0.84
N LEU A 149 -6.35 -3.01 -1.75
CA LEU A 149 -5.89 -4.30 -2.25
C LEU A 149 -4.59 -4.61 -1.54
N ASP A 150 -4.63 -5.57 -0.63
CA ASP A 150 -3.55 -5.82 0.31
C ASP A 150 -3.60 -7.26 0.81
N ARG A 151 -2.42 -7.86 0.99
CA ARG A 151 -2.29 -9.18 1.60
C ARG A 151 -2.48 -9.13 3.10
N HIS A 152 -2.12 -8.01 3.73
CA HIS A 152 -2.28 -7.75 5.15
C HIS A 152 -3.45 -6.80 5.39
N PHE A 153 -3.86 -6.65 6.65
CA PHE A 153 -4.95 -5.74 6.99
C PHE A 153 -4.47 -4.35 7.44
N ASP A 154 -3.21 -4.20 7.87
CA ASP A 154 -2.61 -2.91 8.20
C ASP A 154 -3.37 -2.03 9.21
N ALA A 155 -4.23 -2.68 10.02
CA ALA A 155 -5.00 -2.05 11.10
C ALA A 155 -4.74 -2.70 12.47
N LEU A 156 -3.90 -3.75 12.54
CA LEU A 156 -3.69 -4.45 13.80
C LEU A 156 -2.48 -3.91 14.55
N PRO A 157 -2.63 -3.54 15.83
CA PRO A 157 -1.51 -3.15 16.66
C PRO A 157 -0.43 -4.23 16.71
N LEU A 158 0.82 -3.81 16.79
CA LEU A 158 1.97 -4.70 16.87
C LEU A 158 1.85 -5.63 18.08
N SER A 159 1.40 -5.09 19.21
CA SER A 159 1.15 -5.86 20.44
C SER A 159 0.22 -7.05 20.22
N MET A 160 -0.83 -6.89 19.40
CA MET A 160 -1.77 -7.97 19.05
C MET A 160 -1.17 -8.97 18.08
N ARG A 161 -0.37 -8.50 17.11
CA ARG A 161 0.32 -9.38 16.15
C ARG A 161 1.36 -10.24 16.84
N ILE A 162 2.18 -9.68 17.73
CA ILE A 162 3.19 -10.43 18.52
C ILE A 162 2.52 -11.45 19.44
N ALA A 163 1.44 -11.07 20.13
CA ALA A 163 0.75 -11.96 21.07
C ALA A 163 0.14 -13.20 20.40
N ALA A 164 -0.17 -13.15 19.10
CA ALA A 164 -0.65 -14.28 18.32
C ALA A 164 0.43 -15.35 18.05
N PHE A 165 1.71 -15.06 18.32
CA PHE A 165 2.84 -15.96 18.08
C PHE A 165 3.69 -16.20 19.33
N PRO A 166 3.16 -16.87 20.37
CA PRO A 166 3.95 -17.24 21.55
C PRO A 166 5.02 -18.28 21.16
N GLY A 167 6.24 -17.81 20.85
CA GLY A 167 7.41 -18.67 20.61
C GLY A 167 8.30 -18.32 19.42
N GLY A 168 8.08 -17.21 18.71
CA GLY A 168 9.02 -16.72 17.68
C GLY A 168 9.27 -17.68 16.51
N ARG A 169 8.39 -18.67 16.27
CA ARG A 169 8.56 -19.66 15.21
C ARG A 169 8.05 -19.14 13.86
N ARG A 170 8.96 -18.52 13.11
CA ARG A 170 9.27 -18.63 11.65
C ARG A 170 8.17 -18.56 10.57
N ALA A 171 6.89 -18.38 10.88
CA ALA A 171 5.83 -18.21 9.88
C ALA A 171 4.96 -16.97 10.17
N ALA A 172 5.56 -15.92 10.72
CA ALA A 172 4.88 -14.65 10.85
C ALA A 172 4.93 -13.91 9.49
N PRO A 173 3.87 -13.15 9.13
CA PRO A 173 4.06 -12.02 8.24
C PRO A 173 5.21 -11.16 8.80
N PRO A 174 6.04 -10.54 7.95
CA PRO A 174 7.18 -9.74 8.38
C PRO A 174 6.72 -8.75 9.44
N LEU A 175 7.12 -9.03 10.68
CA LEU A 175 6.81 -8.19 11.82
C LEU A 175 7.82 -7.03 11.76
N SER A 176 7.54 -6.02 10.94
CA SER A 176 8.16 -4.72 11.16
C SER A 176 7.84 -4.27 12.59
N GLY A 177 8.86 -3.84 13.34
CA GLY A 177 8.70 -3.45 14.74
C GLY A 177 8.92 -4.52 15.79
N ILE A 178 9.51 -5.71 15.54
CA ILE A 178 9.79 -6.72 16.60
C ILE A 178 10.57 -6.11 17.81
N GLY A 179 11.32 -5.03 17.61
CA GLY A 179 12.01 -4.29 18.68
C GLY A 179 11.19 -3.17 19.36
N SER A 180 10.13 -2.67 18.72
CA SER A 180 9.30 -1.59 19.25
C SER A 180 8.35 -2.11 20.34
N SER A 181 8.49 -1.55 21.54
CA SER A 181 7.56 -1.78 22.65
C SER A 181 6.27 -0.96 22.54
N THR A 182 6.13 -0.16 21.50
CA THR A 182 5.07 0.83 21.33
C THR A 182 4.18 0.52 20.13
N ASP A 183 2.87 0.73 20.26
CA ASP A 183 1.91 0.69 19.15
C ASP A 183 1.95 2.01 18.33
N ALA A 184 3.15 2.55 18.13
CA ALA A 184 3.41 3.73 17.30
C ALA A 184 2.94 3.48 15.86
N LEU A 185 2.67 4.57 15.13
CA LEU A 185 2.19 4.53 13.75
C LEU A 185 3.23 3.88 12.83
N CYS A 186 2.82 2.84 12.10
CA CYS A 186 3.62 2.13 11.09
C CYS A 186 2.72 1.53 9.99
N CYS A 187 3.31 0.89 8.96
CA CYS A 187 2.53 0.20 7.91
C CYS A 187 1.52 -0.79 8.50
N GLY A 188 1.90 -1.50 9.56
CA GLY A 188 1.06 -2.55 10.13
C GLY A 188 -0.22 -2.13 10.85
N ASN A 189 -0.38 -0.85 11.19
CA ASN A 189 -1.48 -0.39 12.04
C ASN A 189 -2.10 0.96 11.64
N PHE A 190 -1.67 1.59 10.54
CA PHE A 190 -2.09 2.96 10.24
C PHE A 190 -3.60 3.10 10.00
N TRP A 191 -4.28 2.07 9.48
CA TRP A 191 -5.73 2.13 9.31
C TRP A 191 -6.46 2.31 10.65
N ALA A 192 -5.99 1.67 11.72
CA ALA A 192 -6.55 1.87 13.06
C ALA A 192 -6.37 3.31 13.54
N HIS A 193 -5.18 3.89 13.31
CA HIS A 193 -4.92 5.30 13.64
C HIS A 193 -5.82 6.25 12.85
N LEU A 194 -6.09 5.97 11.57
CA LEU A 194 -7.00 6.79 10.76
C LEU A 194 -8.45 6.69 11.22
N ILE A 195 -8.91 5.50 11.61
CA ILE A 195 -10.25 5.28 12.17
C ILE A 195 -10.39 6.02 13.52
N GLU A 196 -9.43 5.85 14.43
CA GLU A 196 -9.43 6.49 15.75
C GLU A 196 -9.48 8.02 15.64
N ARG A 197 -8.72 8.58 14.69
CA ARG A 197 -8.70 10.03 14.39
C ARG A 197 -9.91 10.50 13.57
N ARG A 198 -10.84 9.61 13.21
CA ARG A 198 -12.00 9.89 12.35
C ARG A 198 -11.64 10.48 10.98
N VAL A 199 -10.45 10.13 10.48
CA VAL A 199 -10.03 10.48 9.13
C VAL A 199 -10.79 9.62 8.10
N VAL A 200 -11.12 8.38 8.47
CA VAL A 200 -11.94 7.48 7.67
C VAL A 200 -13.07 6.92 8.53
N ASP A 201 -14.22 6.67 7.90
CA ASP A 201 -15.29 5.89 8.51
C ASP A 201 -15.01 4.40 8.25
N PRO A 202 -15.02 3.52 9.27
CA PRO A 202 -14.78 2.10 9.08
C PRO A 202 -15.77 1.45 8.09
N SER A 203 -17.02 1.93 8.03
CA SER A 203 -18.01 1.44 7.06
C SER A 203 -17.68 1.79 5.60
N HIS A 204 -16.71 2.67 5.39
CA HIS A 204 -16.21 3.08 4.09
C HIS A 204 -14.84 2.46 3.75
N LEU A 205 -14.35 1.50 4.54
CA LEU A 205 -13.14 0.74 4.27
C LEU A 205 -13.47 -0.64 3.70
N VAL A 206 -12.90 -0.94 2.53
CA VAL A 206 -13.13 -2.19 1.79
C VAL A 206 -11.79 -2.84 1.49
N PHE A 207 -11.53 -3.99 2.10
CA PHE A 207 -10.27 -4.73 1.95
C PHE A 207 -10.43 -5.93 1.03
N LEU A 208 -9.56 -6.05 0.03
CA LEU A 208 -9.57 -7.10 -0.98
C LEU A 208 -8.24 -7.85 -0.94
N GLY A 209 -8.29 -9.18 -0.85
CA GLY A 209 -7.08 -10.02 -0.95
C GLY A 209 -6.36 -10.29 0.36
N VAL A 210 -6.93 -9.88 1.50
CA VAL A 210 -6.35 -10.09 2.83
C VAL A 210 -6.17 -11.57 3.12
N ALA A 211 -4.93 -12.00 3.31
CA ALA A 211 -4.53 -13.39 3.51
C ALA A 211 -4.53 -13.82 4.98
N ASP A 212 -4.34 -12.87 5.89
CA ASP A 212 -4.32 -13.06 7.34
C ASP A 212 -5.71 -12.92 7.98
N TYR A 213 -6.78 -12.89 7.17
CA TYR A 213 -8.16 -12.93 7.65
C TYR A 213 -8.43 -14.21 8.47
N PRO A 214 -8.95 -14.10 9.72
CA PRO A 214 -9.08 -15.25 10.61
C PRO A 214 -10.19 -16.21 10.18
N ALA A 215 -9.88 -17.51 10.11
CA ALA A 215 -10.86 -18.56 9.80
C ALA A 215 -11.84 -18.86 10.96
N GLU A 216 -12.96 -19.52 10.66
CA GLU A 216 -13.77 -20.16 11.68
C GLU A 216 -12.97 -21.29 12.36
N GLY A 217 -12.88 -21.28 13.69
CA GLY A 217 -12.11 -22.26 14.46
C GLY A 217 -10.63 -21.90 14.69
N THR A 218 -10.25 -20.64 14.54
CA THR A 218 -8.94 -20.12 14.99
C THR A 218 -8.59 -20.62 16.42
N PRO A 219 -7.40 -21.19 16.64
CA PRO A 219 -7.00 -21.72 17.93
C PRO A 219 -7.05 -20.68 19.07
N PRO A 220 -7.22 -21.10 20.34
CA PRO A 220 -7.32 -20.18 21.48
C PRO A 220 -6.15 -19.19 21.61
N GLU A 221 -4.94 -19.60 21.24
CA GLU A 221 -3.74 -18.76 21.27
C GLU A 221 -3.78 -17.59 20.26
N TRP A 222 -4.64 -17.67 19.25
CA TRP A 222 -4.90 -16.62 18.25
C TRP A 222 -6.20 -15.85 18.53
N ALA A 223 -6.85 -16.08 19.67
CA ALA A 223 -8.15 -15.49 19.96
C ALA A 223 -8.09 -13.96 20.07
N ALA A 224 -6.98 -13.39 20.56
CA ALA A 224 -6.80 -11.94 20.62
C ALA A 224 -6.73 -11.32 19.22
N PHE A 225 -5.91 -11.90 18.34
CA PHE A 225 -5.81 -11.51 16.93
C PHE A 225 -7.17 -11.57 16.21
N ARG A 226 -7.88 -12.71 16.36
CA ARG A 226 -9.21 -12.88 15.77
C ARG A 226 -10.21 -11.84 16.29
N ARG A 227 -10.23 -11.59 17.61
CA ARG A 227 -11.10 -10.54 18.18
C ARG A 227 -10.76 -9.16 17.65
N GLY A 228 -9.46 -8.85 17.48
CA GLY A 228 -9.01 -7.62 16.87
C GLY A 228 -9.62 -7.43 15.48
N TYR A 229 -9.41 -8.40 14.58
CA TYR A 229 -10.00 -8.39 13.23
C TYR A 229 -11.51 -8.17 13.23
N LEU A 230 -12.23 -9.02 13.96
CA LEU A 230 -13.69 -9.00 13.93
C LEU A 230 -14.25 -7.74 14.57
N SER A 231 -13.53 -7.10 15.50
CA SER A 231 -13.96 -5.80 16.02
C SER A 231 -13.96 -4.70 14.97
N PHE A 232 -13.10 -4.77 13.95
CA PHE A 232 -13.14 -3.83 12.82
C PHE A 232 -14.27 -4.17 11.85
N GLU A 233 -14.54 -5.46 11.62
CA GLU A 233 -15.71 -5.90 10.85
C GLU A 233 -17.03 -5.45 11.52
N GLU A 234 -17.14 -5.60 12.84
CA GLU A 234 -18.27 -5.11 13.65
C GLU A 234 -18.42 -3.57 13.58
N GLN A 235 -17.32 -2.84 13.43
CA GLN A 235 -17.33 -1.39 13.21
C GLN A 235 -17.74 -0.99 11.79
N GLY A 236 -17.75 -1.93 10.84
CA GLY A 236 -18.23 -1.72 9.48
C GLY A 236 -17.20 -2.00 8.38
N CYS A 237 -15.93 -2.27 8.71
CA CYS A 237 -14.94 -2.64 7.71
C CYS A 237 -15.40 -3.89 6.95
N ARG A 238 -15.21 -3.91 5.63
CA ARG A 238 -15.65 -5.03 4.79
C ARG A 238 -14.46 -5.77 4.21
N PHE A 239 -14.54 -7.10 4.18
CA PHE A 239 -13.46 -7.96 3.75
C PHE A 239 -13.88 -8.90 2.62
N PHE A 240 -13.09 -8.90 1.55
CA PHE A 240 -13.09 -9.92 0.51
C PHE A 240 -11.75 -10.67 0.60
N PRO A 241 -11.64 -11.68 1.48
CA PRO A 241 -10.34 -12.28 1.83
C PRO A 241 -9.71 -13.01 0.64
N LEU A 242 -8.40 -13.27 0.69
CA LEU A 242 -7.66 -14.00 -0.35
C LEU A 242 -8.31 -15.35 -0.68
N THR A 243 -8.86 -16.02 0.34
CA THR A 243 -9.54 -17.31 0.18
C THR A 243 -10.81 -17.25 -0.67
N ALA A 244 -11.37 -16.07 -0.92
CA ALA A 244 -12.52 -15.84 -1.79
C ALA A 244 -12.14 -15.78 -3.29
N PHE A 245 -10.86 -15.63 -3.63
CA PHE A 245 -10.33 -15.62 -5.01
C PHE A 245 -10.22 -17.04 -5.60
N ARG A 246 -11.37 -17.71 -5.69
CA ARG A 246 -11.53 -19.05 -6.30
C ARG A 246 -12.28 -18.95 -7.63
N GLU A 247 -12.49 -20.06 -8.31
CA GLU A 247 -13.29 -20.11 -9.54
C GLU A 247 -14.65 -19.41 -9.34
N GLY A 248 -15.00 -18.51 -10.27
CA GLY A 248 -16.23 -17.72 -10.21
C GLY A 248 -16.24 -16.56 -9.20
N TYR A 249 -15.08 -16.11 -8.70
CA TYR A 249 -15.03 -14.99 -7.73
C TYR A 249 -15.52 -13.64 -8.29
N GLU A 250 -15.43 -13.42 -9.62
CA GLU A 250 -15.70 -12.10 -10.22
C GLU A 250 -17.12 -11.59 -9.97
N GLU A 251 -18.13 -12.45 -10.10
CA GLU A 251 -19.53 -12.09 -9.84
C GLU A 251 -19.73 -11.73 -8.37
N LYS A 252 -19.16 -12.54 -7.46
CA LYS A 252 -19.21 -12.28 -6.01
C LYS A 252 -18.51 -10.99 -5.63
N LEU A 253 -17.38 -10.69 -6.27
CA LEU A 253 -16.65 -9.45 -6.05
C LEU A 253 -17.47 -8.24 -6.54
N ARG A 254 -18.12 -8.34 -7.70
CA ARG A 254 -19.01 -7.28 -8.20
C ARG A 254 -20.15 -7.00 -7.21
N ASP A 255 -20.88 -8.03 -6.80
CA ASP A 255 -21.98 -7.89 -5.83
C ASP A 255 -21.49 -7.30 -4.50
N PHE A 256 -20.33 -7.76 -4.04
CA PHE A 256 -19.69 -7.25 -2.83
C PHE A 256 -19.37 -5.76 -2.94
N LEU A 257 -18.76 -5.31 -4.05
CA LEU A 257 -18.44 -3.90 -4.27
C LEU A 257 -19.70 -3.03 -4.41
N VAL A 258 -20.71 -3.49 -5.15
CA VAL A 258 -21.99 -2.78 -5.29
C VAL A 258 -22.65 -2.58 -3.92
N ALA A 259 -22.57 -3.57 -3.03
CA ALA A 259 -23.10 -3.46 -1.69
C ALA A 259 -22.23 -2.60 -0.75
N ALA A 260 -20.93 -2.47 -1.02
CA ALA A 260 -19.95 -1.85 -0.13
C ALA A 260 -19.69 -0.38 -0.44
N VAL A 261 -19.72 0.00 -1.72
CA VAL A 261 -19.35 1.34 -2.16
C VAL A 261 -20.62 2.21 -2.27
N THR A 262 -20.88 2.98 -1.22
CA THR A 262 -22.07 3.85 -1.10
C THR A 262 -21.77 5.34 -1.23
N THR A 263 -20.49 5.71 -1.28
CA THR A 263 -20.04 7.09 -1.28
C THR A 263 -19.82 7.62 -2.71
N PRO A 264 -19.88 8.96 -2.92
CA PRO A 264 -19.67 9.55 -4.24
C PRO A 264 -18.21 9.50 -4.72
N TYR A 265 -17.24 9.27 -3.83
CA TYR A 265 -15.82 9.26 -4.15
C TYR A 265 -15.13 7.98 -3.69
N VAL A 266 -14.30 7.39 -4.54
CA VAL A 266 -13.48 6.21 -4.21
C VAL A 266 -12.01 6.53 -4.33
N TYR A 267 -11.21 6.08 -3.37
CA TYR A 267 -9.75 5.99 -3.48
C TYR A 267 -9.34 4.52 -3.53
N VAL A 268 -8.39 4.18 -4.40
CA VAL A 268 -7.88 2.80 -4.52
C VAL A 268 -6.43 2.75 -4.05
N SER A 269 -6.17 1.99 -2.98
CA SER A 269 -4.84 1.72 -2.44
C SER A 269 -4.39 0.36 -2.94
N LEU A 270 -3.31 0.29 -3.72
CA LEU A 270 -2.73 -0.98 -4.18
C LEU A 270 -1.42 -1.25 -3.44
N ASP A 271 -1.49 -2.14 -2.46
CA ASP A 271 -0.32 -2.83 -1.96
C ASP A 271 0.08 -3.93 -2.95
N LEU A 272 1.31 -3.88 -3.46
CA LEU A 272 1.78 -4.85 -4.44
C LEU A 272 1.87 -6.28 -3.86
N ASP A 273 2.02 -6.44 -2.56
CA ASP A 273 2.17 -7.75 -1.94
C ASP A 273 0.91 -8.63 -2.01
N VAL A 274 -0.25 -8.03 -2.32
CA VAL A 274 -1.49 -8.76 -2.64
C VAL A 274 -1.27 -9.74 -3.78
N GLY A 275 -0.31 -9.45 -4.67
CA GLY A 275 0.11 -10.27 -5.80
C GLY A 275 1.38 -11.07 -5.56
N ALA A 276 1.91 -11.15 -4.33
CA ALA A 276 3.22 -11.73 -4.03
C ALA A 276 3.39 -13.14 -4.64
N TYR A 277 4.55 -13.36 -5.28
CA TYR A 277 4.98 -14.59 -5.96
C TYR A 277 4.20 -15.02 -7.20
N LYS A 278 2.93 -14.63 -7.33
CA LYS A 278 2.08 -15.03 -8.47
C LYS A 278 1.92 -13.95 -9.53
N ALA A 279 1.80 -12.70 -9.11
CA ALA A 279 1.78 -11.55 -10.01
C ALA A 279 3.11 -10.80 -9.94
N VAL A 280 3.57 -10.47 -8.73
CA VAL A 280 4.76 -9.61 -8.52
C VAL A 280 5.89 -10.37 -7.85
N ARG A 281 7.13 -9.90 -8.06
CA ARG A 281 8.34 -10.44 -7.43
C ARG A 281 9.19 -9.38 -6.72
N ALA A 282 8.82 -8.11 -6.84
CA ALA A 282 9.51 -6.99 -6.22
C ALA A 282 8.56 -6.19 -5.31
N ALA A 283 7.87 -6.89 -4.40
CA ALA A 283 7.19 -6.27 -3.25
C ALA A 283 8.07 -6.38 -1.99
N ARG A 284 7.91 -5.48 -1.02
CA ARG A 284 8.69 -5.48 0.23
C ARG A 284 8.39 -6.73 1.06
N TYR A 285 7.13 -7.11 1.11
CA TYR A 285 6.68 -8.30 1.81
C TYR A 285 6.30 -9.39 0.82
N MET A 286 6.98 -10.52 0.96
CA MET A 286 6.82 -11.71 0.11
C MET A 286 6.69 -12.92 1.04
N ASP A 287 5.72 -12.89 1.93
CA ASP A 287 5.55 -13.86 3.02
C ASP A 287 4.60 -15.02 2.66
N GLY A 288 3.93 -14.94 1.52
CA GLY A 288 3.28 -16.07 0.89
C GLY A 288 2.61 -15.74 -0.45
N PRO A 289 2.05 -16.73 -1.15
CA PRO A 289 1.49 -16.52 -2.47
C PRO A 289 0.19 -15.71 -2.42
N GLY A 290 0.11 -14.66 -3.23
CA GLY A 290 -1.05 -13.78 -3.40
C GLY A 290 -1.98 -14.19 -4.55
N VAL A 291 -2.68 -13.22 -5.11
CA VAL A 291 -3.45 -13.34 -6.37
C VAL A 291 -2.51 -13.34 -7.58
N ASP A 292 -2.91 -13.99 -8.67
CA ASP A 292 -2.14 -13.93 -9.91
C ASP A 292 -2.41 -12.66 -10.74
N THR A 293 -1.62 -12.43 -11.79
CA THR A 293 -1.75 -11.25 -12.65
C THR A 293 -3.14 -11.12 -13.27
N GLY A 294 -3.74 -12.24 -13.71
CA GLY A 294 -5.08 -12.22 -14.30
C GLY A 294 -6.14 -11.82 -13.27
N GLN A 295 -6.02 -12.33 -12.06
CA GLN A 295 -6.88 -11.94 -10.93
C GLN A 295 -6.72 -10.46 -10.58
N LEU A 296 -5.48 -9.98 -10.44
CA LEU A 296 -5.20 -8.58 -10.08
C LEU A 296 -5.77 -7.60 -11.12
N LEU A 297 -5.56 -7.87 -12.41
CA LEU A 297 -6.10 -7.02 -13.49
C LEU A 297 -7.63 -7.12 -13.61
N SER A 298 -8.21 -8.28 -13.32
CA SER A 298 -9.68 -8.41 -13.29
C SER A 298 -10.29 -7.62 -12.12
N VAL A 299 -9.64 -7.56 -10.96
CA VAL A 299 -10.07 -6.67 -9.85
C VAL A 299 -10.08 -5.21 -10.28
N ALA A 300 -8.99 -4.72 -10.90
CA ALA A 300 -8.94 -3.34 -11.42
C ALA A 300 -10.10 -3.03 -12.37
N ARG A 301 -10.38 -3.96 -13.30
CA ARG A 301 -11.50 -3.84 -14.23
C ARG A 301 -12.84 -3.82 -13.52
N ILE A 302 -13.07 -4.72 -12.56
CA ILE A 302 -14.33 -4.81 -11.81
C ILE A 302 -14.55 -3.55 -10.96
N ILE A 303 -13.53 -3.00 -10.31
CA ILE A 303 -13.62 -1.71 -9.61
C ILE A 303 -13.99 -0.59 -10.59
N GLY A 304 -13.34 -0.55 -11.76
CA GLY A 304 -13.63 0.47 -12.76
C GLY A 304 -15.07 0.39 -13.31
N GLU A 305 -15.53 -0.83 -13.60
CA GLU A 305 -16.91 -1.12 -13.99
C GLU A 305 -17.92 -0.71 -12.90
N ALA A 306 -17.62 -1.00 -11.63
CA ALA A 306 -18.44 -0.58 -10.49
C ALA A 306 -18.54 0.96 -10.40
N GLY A 307 -17.49 1.71 -10.76
CA GLY A 307 -17.57 3.18 -10.84
C GLY A 307 -18.60 3.68 -11.85
N ARG A 308 -18.82 2.91 -12.92
CA ARG A 308 -19.86 3.22 -13.90
C ARG A 308 -21.25 2.90 -13.38
N GLU A 309 -21.41 1.69 -12.83
CA GLU A 309 -22.67 1.15 -12.34
C GLU A 309 -23.19 1.87 -11.09
N CYS A 310 -22.32 2.10 -10.11
CA CYS A 310 -22.64 2.75 -8.83
C CYS A 310 -22.55 4.28 -8.89
N GLY A 311 -21.93 4.85 -9.93
CA GLY A 311 -21.89 6.29 -10.14
C GLY A 311 -20.86 7.07 -9.32
N PHE A 312 -19.90 6.40 -8.68
CA PHE A 312 -18.83 7.08 -7.95
C PHE A 312 -17.77 7.66 -8.90
N SER A 313 -17.03 8.65 -8.39
CA SER A 313 -15.85 9.22 -9.04
C SER A 313 -14.56 8.74 -8.37
N LEU A 314 -13.52 8.47 -9.16
CA LEU A 314 -12.22 8.12 -8.61
C LEU A 314 -11.51 9.38 -8.09
N ALA A 315 -11.34 9.46 -6.77
CA ALA A 315 -10.69 10.55 -6.06
C ALA A 315 -9.18 10.54 -6.23
N GLY A 316 -8.59 9.36 -6.37
CA GLY A 316 -7.15 9.14 -6.48
C GLY A 316 -6.81 7.65 -6.35
N LEU A 317 -5.53 7.33 -6.44
CA LEU A 317 -5.02 5.99 -6.19
C LEU A 317 -3.57 6.04 -5.70
N ASP A 318 -3.11 4.95 -5.13
CA ASP A 318 -1.68 4.68 -4.96
C ASP A 318 -1.29 3.28 -5.40
N VAL A 319 0.02 3.12 -5.64
CA VAL A 319 0.69 1.83 -5.75
C VAL A 319 1.89 1.88 -4.82
N VAL A 320 1.94 0.97 -3.86
CA VAL A 320 2.90 0.97 -2.74
C VAL A 320 3.55 -0.40 -2.55
N GLU A 321 4.40 -0.53 -1.53
CA GLU A 321 5.18 -1.73 -1.19
C GLU A 321 6.17 -2.19 -2.26
N PHE A 322 6.64 -1.27 -3.12
CA PHE A 322 7.73 -1.58 -4.04
C PHE A 322 9.02 -1.94 -3.29
N ASN A 323 9.63 -3.07 -3.65
CA ASN A 323 11.00 -3.39 -3.27
C ASN A 323 11.97 -2.95 -4.37
N MET A 324 12.56 -1.77 -4.19
CA MET A 324 13.46 -1.18 -5.17
C MET A 324 14.76 -1.97 -5.39
N HIS A 325 15.13 -2.85 -4.47
CA HIS A 325 16.31 -3.71 -4.63
C HIS A 325 16.07 -4.87 -5.58
N PHE A 326 14.82 -5.25 -5.82
CA PHE A 326 14.45 -6.37 -6.69
C PHE A 326 13.72 -5.93 -7.97
N LEU A 327 13.26 -4.69 -8.02
CA LEU A 327 12.48 -4.17 -9.14
C LEU A 327 13.23 -4.28 -10.47
N GLY A 328 12.62 -4.97 -11.43
CA GLY A 328 13.17 -5.16 -12.78
C GLY A 328 14.38 -6.09 -12.86
N LEU A 329 14.78 -6.74 -11.76
CA LEU A 329 15.88 -7.70 -11.79
C LEU A 329 15.55 -8.90 -12.67
N GLN A 330 16.56 -9.37 -13.40
CA GLN A 330 16.50 -10.62 -14.14
C GLN A 330 17.29 -11.69 -13.38
N VAL A 331 16.63 -12.80 -13.04
CA VAL A 331 17.29 -13.96 -12.43
C VAL A 331 17.88 -14.85 -13.52
N GLY A 332 18.91 -15.65 -13.18
CA GLY A 332 19.70 -16.44 -14.15
C GLY A 332 18.93 -17.46 -14.99
N SER A 333 17.64 -17.74 -14.68
CA SER A 333 16.73 -18.53 -15.52
C SER A 333 16.23 -17.78 -16.76
N GLY A 334 16.48 -16.47 -16.86
CA GLY A 334 15.94 -15.59 -17.89
C GLY A 334 14.64 -14.89 -17.48
N ASP A 335 14.04 -15.28 -16.35
CA ASP A 335 12.83 -14.63 -15.84
C ASP A 335 13.16 -13.21 -15.35
N LYS A 336 12.50 -12.22 -15.95
CA LYS A 336 12.59 -10.82 -15.54
C LYS A 336 11.44 -10.51 -14.58
N ASP A 337 11.72 -9.77 -13.51
CA ASP A 337 10.67 -9.14 -12.70
C ASP A 337 9.79 -8.23 -13.56
N GLN A 338 8.47 -8.37 -13.43
CA GLN A 338 7.46 -7.63 -14.19
C GLN A 338 6.61 -6.71 -13.28
N THR A 339 7.08 -6.46 -12.06
CA THR A 339 6.29 -5.73 -11.04
C THR A 339 5.92 -4.34 -11.51
N ALA A 340 6.84 -3.60 -12.15
CA ALA A 340 6.57 -2.28 -12.70
C ALA A 340 5.53 -2.33 -13.85
N GLU A 341 5.69 -3.26 -14.78
CA GLU A 341 4.78 -3.44 -15.91
C GLU A 341 3.36 -3.80 -15.43
N ILE A 342 3.23 -4.67 -14.43
CA ILE A 342 1.95 -5.07 -13.84
C ILE A 342 1.29 -3.91 -13.10
N ALA A 343 2.05 -3.15 -12.30
CA ALA A 343 1.54 -1.97 -11.61
C ALA A 343 0.99 -0.93 -12.58
N VAL A 344 1.71 -0.66 -13.67
CA VAL A 344 1.25 0.25 -14.73
C VAL A 344 -0.02 -0.28 -15.39
N GLU A 345 -0.08 -1.57 -15.72
CA GLU A 345 -1.26 -2.16 -16.37
C GLU A 345 -2.48 -2.19 -15.46
N PHE A 346 -2.31 -2.39 -14.15
CA PHE A 346 -3.36 -2.25 -13.16
C PHE A 346 -3.96 -0.84 -13.19
N VAL A 347 -3.11 0.19 -13.11
CA VAL A 347 -3.55 1.60 -13.13
C VAL A 347 -4.25 1.94 -14.45
N LYS A 348 -3.70 1.50 -15.59
CA LYS A 348 -4.34 1.69 -16.89
C LYS A 348 -5.71 1.02 -16.97
N THR A 349 -5.82 -0.21 -16.47
CA THR A 349 -7.06 -0.99 -16.48
C THR A 349 -8.13 -0.33 -15.62
N LEU A 350 -7.77 0.08 -14.40
CA LEU A 350 -8.66 0.77 -13.48
C LEU A 350 -9.19 2.08 -14.07
N VAL A 351 -8.28 2.93 -14.57
CA VAL A 351 -8.63 4.28 -15.08
C VAL A 351 -9.47 4.20 -16.35
N ARG A 352 -9.16 3.27 -17.27
CA ARG A 352 -9.99 3.04 -18.47
C ARG A 352 -11.38 2.54 -18.10
N GLY A 353 -11.47 1.64 -17.11
CA GLY A 353 -12.75 1.15 -16.60
C GLY A 353 -13.66 2.27 -16.08
N ILE A 354 -13.10 3.35 -15.52
CA ILE A 354 -13.87 4.49 -14.99
C ILE A 354 -14.20 5.53 -16.06
N GLY A 355 -13.32 5.68 -17.06
CA GLY A 355 -13.38 6.75 -18.08
C GLY A 355 -14.19 6.42 -19.34
N GLU A 356 -14.37 5.14 -19.67
CA GLU A 356 -15.36 4.66 -20.66
C GLU A 356 -16.78 4.74 -20.09
#